data_AF-F9FD75-F1
#
_entry.id   AF-F9FD75-F1
#
_cell.length_a   1.000
_cell.length_b   1.000
_cell.length_c   1.000
_cell.angle_alpha   90.00
_cell.angle_beta   90.00
_cell.angle_gamma   90.00
#
_symmetry.space_group_name_H-M   'P 1'
#
loop_
_entity.id
_entity.type
_entity.pdbx_description
1 polymer ?
#
loop_
_entity_poly.entity_id
_entity_poly.type
_entity_poly.pdbx_seq_one_letter_code
_entity_poly.pdbx_strand_id
1 'polypeptide(L)'
;MYQRHDETYQSHKSNIQYRGGKGRYTKTQLCSDIISAFPPTSQALKESGLVLSAAEKTLFAQVGVNRYFSSAVRMNKLGDNLTVSQELSNPLTPLKPEGQPVYLTPLHPGSNIVSVYSADDPAHLSVT
;
A
#
# COMPACT_ATOMS: atom_id res chain seq x y z
N MET A 1 -49.29 -11.12 -2.79
CA MET A 1 -48.40 -12.21 -2.34
C MET A 1 -47.07 -11.99 -3.03
N TYR A 2 -46.02 -11.62 -2.30
CA TYR A 2 -44.69 -11.42 -2.89
C TYR A 2 -44.00 -12.79 -2.98
N GLN A 3 -43.70 -13.19 -4.23
CA GLN A 3 -42.89 -14.35 -4.55
C GLN A 3 -41.48 -14.11 -3.99
N ARG A 4 -41.05 -14.96 -3.05
CA ARG A 4 -39.68 -14.95 -2.54
C ARG A 4 -38.83 -15.65 -3.61
N HIS A 5 -38.03 -14.88 -4.33
CA HIS A 5 -37.00 -15.45 -5.19
C HIS A 5 -35.96 -16.13 -4.29
N ASP A 6 -35.93 -17.46 -4.32
CA ASP A 6 -34.79 -18.24 -3.84
C ASP A 6 -33.63 -17.99 -4.80
N GLU A 7 -32.87 -16.93 -4.55
CA GLU A 7 -31.51 -16.83 -5.07
C GLU A 7 -30.71 -17.89 -4.33
N THR A 8 -30.41 -18.99 -5.02
CA THR A 8 -29.40 -19.97 -4.62
C THR A 8 -28.07 -19.24 -4.47
N TYR A 9 -27.80 -18.71 -3.27
CA TYR A 9 -26.50 -18.21 -2.86
C TYR A 9 -25.59 -19.42 -2.78
N GLN A 10 -24.99 -19.76 -3.93
CA GLN A 10 -24.00 -20.80 -4.03
C GLN A 10 -22.80 -20.30 -3.21
N SER A 11 -22.75 -20.72 -1.95
CA SER A 11 -21.71 -20.36 -1.00
C SER A 11 -20.39 -20.88 -1.55
N HIS A 12 -19.72 -20.03 -2.32
CA HIS A 12 -18.34 -20.23 -2.74
C HIS A 12 -17.51 -20.23 -1.47
N LYS A 13 -17.25 -21.43 -0.94
CA LYS A 13 -16.41 -21.59 0.25
C LYS A 13 -15.04 -20.99 -0.04
N SER A 14 -14.73 -19.90 0.67
CA SER A 14 -13.42 -19.27 0.59
C SER A 14 -12.35 -20.28 0.97
N ASN A 15 -11.24 -20.28 0.25
CA ASN A 15 -10.17 -21.23 0.51
C ASN A 15 -8.80 -20.57 0.35
N ILE A 16 -7.87 -21.03 1.18
CA ILE A 16 -6.47 -20.64 1.14
C ILE A 16 -5.61 -21.82 0.75
N GLN A 17 -4.60 -21.56 -0.08
CA GLN A 17 -3.51 -22.50 -0.36
C GLN A 17 -2.25 -22.06 0.36
N TYR A 18 -1.68 -22.95 1.17
CA TYR A 18 -0.46 -22.66 1.93
C TYR A 18 0.54 -23.82 1.85
N ARG A 19 1.82 -23.52 2.08
CA ARG A 19 2.87 -24.54 2.14
C ARG A 19 2.83 -25.26 3.48
N GLY A 20 2.58 -26.57 3.47
CA GLY A 20 2.67 -27.41 4.66
C GLY A 20 4.06 -28.05 4.80
N GLY A 21 4.54 -28.20 6.05
CA GLY A 21 5.72 -28.99 6.46
C GLY A 21 7.00 -28.86 5.62
N LYS A 22 8.06 -28.24 6.16
CA LYS A 22 9.38 -28.04 5.47
C LYS A 22 9.28 -27.62 3.98
N GLY A 23 8.16 -27.02 3.56
CA GLY A 23 7.92 -26.49 2.21
C GLY A 23 7.71 -27.51 1.09
N ARG A 24 7.50 -28.81 1.36
CA ARG A 24 7.48 -29.84 0.31
C ARG A 24 6.11 -30.08 -0.35
N TYR A 25 5.02 -29.60 0.21
CA TYR A 25 3.67 -29.80 -0.35
C TYR A 25 2.74 -28.62 -0.07
N THR A 26 1.78 -28.40 -0.99
CA THR A 26 0.73 -27.38 -0.85
C THR A 26 -0.51 -28.02 -0.22
N LYS A 27 -1.12 -27.34 0.75
CA LYS A 27 -2.39 -27.73 1.39
C LYS A 27 -3.46 -26.69 1.09
N THR A 28 -4.70 -27.16 0.95
CA THR A 28 -5.88 -26.30 0.81
C THR A 28 -6.71 -26.38 2.09
N GLN A 29 -7.13 -25.22 2.62
CA GLN A 29 -8.06 -25.13 3.74
C GLN A 29 -9.33 -24.41 3.29
N LEU A 30 -10.48 -24.99 3.60
CA LEU A 30 -11.78 -24.35 3.44
C LEU A 30 -12.09 -23.52 4.68
N CYS A 31 -12.54 -22.29 4.47
CA CYS A 31 -12.91 -21.35 5.52
C CYS A 31 -14.39 -20.95 5.34
N SER A 32 -15.07 -20.60 6.44
CA SER A 32 -16.34 -19.88 6.33
C SER A 32 -16.10 -18.47 5.79
N ASP A 33 -15.06 -17.81 6.32
CA ASP A 33 -14.71 -16.43 6.02
C ASP A 33 -13.18 -16.26 6.06
N ILE A 34 -12.69 -15.25 5.33
CA ILE A 34 -11.28 -14.85 5.33
C ILE A 34 -11.19 -13.35 5.57
N ILE A 35 -10.37 -12.94 6.53
CA ILE A 35 -10.06 -11.53 6.80
C ILE A 35 -8.60 -11.30 6.43
N SER A 36 -8.36 -10.41 5.46
CA SER A 36 -7.03 -10.00 5.03
C SER A 36 -6.69 -8.64 5.65
N ALA A 37 -5.57 -8.56 6.36
CA ALA A 37 -5.09 -7.34 7.02
C ALA A 37 -3.86 -6.71 6.33
N PHE A 38 -3.62 -7.07 5.07
CA PHE A 38 -2.58 -6.50 4.22
C PHE A 38 -3.23 -5.75 3.05
N PRO A 39 -2.54 -4.75 2.45
CA PRO A 39 -3.03 -4.08 1.25
C PRO A 39 -3.29 -5.12 0.13
N PRO A 40 -4.52 -5.23 -0.41
CA PRO A 40 -4.89 -6.27 -1.35
C PRO A 40 -4.37 -5.98 -2.78
N THR A 41 -3.07 -5.73 -2.90
CA THR A 41 -2.38 -5.59 -4.19
C THR A 41 -2.39 -6.93 -4.93
N SER A 42 -2.29 -6.89 -6.25
CA SER A 42 -2.25 -8.10 -7.08
C SER A 42 -1.13 -9.06 -6.65
N GLN A 43 0.04 -8.52 -6.32
CA GLN A 43 1.17 -9.32 -5.83
C GLN A 43 0.89 -9.95 -4.47
N ALA A 44 0.41 -9.17 -3.49
CA ALA A 44 0.11 -9.70 -2.15
C ALA A 44 -1.00 -10.76 -2.18
N LEU A 45 -2.03 -10.56 -2.99
CA LEU A 45 -3.10 -11.53 -3.18
C LEU A 45 -2.59 -12.83 -3.82
N LYS A 46 -1.70 -12.73 -4.82
CA LYS A 46 -1.05 -13.91 -5.42
C LYS A 46 -0.20 -14.67 -4.40
N GLU A 47 0.55 -13.96 -3.57
CA GLU A 47 1.40 -14.56 -2.54
C GLU A 47 0.62 -15.14 -1.36
N SER A 48 -0.57 -14.61 -1.07
CA SER A 48 -1.46 -15.11 -0.01
C SER A 48 -2.06 -16.48 -0.30
N GLY A 49 -1.96 -16.97 -1.54
CA GLY A 49 -2.53 -18.25 -1.95
C GLY A 49 -4.07 -18.27 -1.97
N LEU A 50 -4.70 -17.10 -2.01
CA LEU A 50 -6.15 -16.95 -2.18
C LEU A 50 -6.56 -17.31 -3.60
N VAL A 51 -7.59 -18.15 -3.73
CA VAL A 51 -8.20 -18.46 -5.02
C VAL A 51 -9.25 -17.39 -5.32
N LEU A 52 -8.88 -16.42 -6.14
CA LEU A 52 -9.75 -15.33 -6.56
C LEU A 52 -10.50 -15.66 -7.86
N SER A 53 -11.79 -15.32 -7.87
CA SER A 53 -12.63 -15.28 -9.08
C SER A 53 -12.14 -14.22 -10.07
N ALA A 54 -12.65 -14.27 -11.31
CA ALA A 54 -12.34 -13.26 -12.31
C ALA A 54 -12.81 -11.86 -11.89
N ALA A 55 -13.98 -11.76 -11.23
CA ALA A 55 -14.51 -10.49 -10.74
C ALA A 55 -13.63 -9.90 -9.63
N GLU A 56 -13.18 -10.72 -8.68
CA GLU A 56 -12.28 -10.27 -7.60
C GLU A 56 -10.92 -9.84 -8.14
N LYS A 57 -10.36 -10.57 -9.11
CA LYS A 57 -9.10 -10.17 -9.76
C LYS A 57 -9.21 -8.80 -10.42
N THR A 58 -10.30 -8.55 -11.14
CA THR A 58 -10.55 -7.24 -11.76
C THR A 58 -10.77 -6.15 -10.73
N LEU A 59 -11.51 -6.44 -9.65
CA LEU A 59 -11.76 -5.49 -8.57
C LEU A 59 -10.46 -5.07 -7.87
N PHE A 60 -9.59 -6.03 -7.54
CA PHE A 60 -8.35 -5.76 -6.82
C PHE A 60 -7.19 -5.30 -7.72
N ALA A 61 -7.28 -5.47 -9.04
CA ALA A 61 -6.27 -4.94 -9.98
C ALA A 61 -6.14 -3.40 -9.92
N GLN A 62 -7.15 -2.72 -9.36
CA GLN A 62 -7.19 -1.27 -9.16
C GLN A 62 -6.37 -0.81 -7.95
N VAL A 63 -6.01 -1.74 -7.05
CA VAL A 63 -5.32 -1.43 -5.80
C VAL A 63 -3.84 -1.25 -6.10
N GLY A 64 -3.40 0.00 -6.11
CA GLY A 64 -1.98 0.35 -6.15
C GLY A 64 -1.45 0.76 -4.77
N VAL A 65 -0.15 0.98 -4.71
CA VAL A 65 0.56 1.53 -3.56
C VAL A 65 1.29 2.81 -3.95
N ASN A 66 1.23 3.80 -3.08
CA ASN A 66 2.05 5.00 -3.17
C ASN A 66 3.30 4.82 -2.30
N ARG A 67 4.45 5.27 -2.81
CA ARG A 67 5.68 5.27 -2.04
C ARG A 67 5.69 6.50 -1.14
N TYR A 68 5.79 6.26 0.16
CA TYR A 68 5.94 7.31 1.15
C TYR A 68 7.33 7.23 1.77
N PHE A 69 8.05 8.35 1.78
CA PHE A 69 9.30 8.50 2.49
C PHE A 69 9.05 9.15 3.85
N SER A 70 9.65 8.61 4.90
CA SER A 70 9.68 9.22 6.22
C SER A 70 10.97 8.88 6.96
N SER A 71 11.57 9.85 7.62
CA SER A 71 12.71 9.66 8.50
C SER A 71 12.76 10.71 9.59
N ALA A 72 13.51 10.42 10.66
CA ALA A 72 13.86 11.40 11.69
C ALA A 72 15.38 11.48 11.77
N VAL A 73 15.94 12.65 11.50
CA VAL A 73 17.38 12.86 11.45
C VAL A 73 17.81 13.94 12.43
N ARG A 74 19.01 13.81 12.99
CA ARG A 74 19.61 14.85 13.82
C ARG A 74 20.33 15.85 12.91
N MET A 75 19.98 17.13 13.00
CA MET A 75 20.62 18.21 12.23
C MET A 75 21.19 19.27 13.16
N ASN A 76 22.45 19.64 12.95
CA ASN A 76 23.14 20.61 13.82
C ASN A 76 22.65 22.04 13.61
N LYS A 77 22.16 22.36 12.41
CA LYS A 77 21.52 23.63 12.05
C LYS A 77 20.40 23.32 11.07
N LEU A 78 19.19 23.71 11.43
CA LEU A 78 18.08 23.84 10.49
C LEU A 78 17.75 25.33 10.42
N GLY A 79 17.73 25.91 9.23
CA GLY A 79 17.06 27.20 9.05
C GLY A 79 15.56 27.01 9.21
N ASP A 80 14.84 28.05 9.65
CA ASP A 80 13.39 27.98 9.72
C ASP A 80 12.79 27.81 8.31
N ASN A 81 11.74 26.99 8.18
CA ASN A 81 10.96 26.79 6.95
C ASN A 81 11.76 26.32 5.72
N LEU A 82 12.71 25.41 5.89
CA LEU A 82 13.47 24.83 4.78
C LEU A 82 12.72 23.67 4.10
N THR A 83 12.64 23.73 2.77
CA THR A 83 12.36 22.60 1.90
C THR A 83 13.63 22.20 1.18
N VAL A 84 13.88 20.89 1.05
CA VAL A 84 15.03 20.37 0.32
C VAL A 84 14.48 19.62 -0.88
N SER A 85 14.81 20.04 -2.08
CA SER A 85 14.48 19.30 -3.29
C SER A 85 15.71 18.55 -3.79
N GLN A 86 15.50 17.39 -4.41
CA GLN A 86 16.53 16.80 -5.26
C GLN A 86 16.94 17.82 -6.33
N GLU A 87 18.24 17.91 -6.63
CA GLU A 87 18.71 18.72 -7.73
C GLU A 87 18.11 18.22 -9.04
N LEU A 88 17.29 19.06 -9.68
CA LEU A 88 16.64 18.72 -10.94
C LEU A 88 17.58 19.03 -12.10
N SER A 89 17.67 18.11 -13.06
CA SER A 89 18.45 18.32 -14.29
C SER A 89 17.94 19.51 -15.13
N ASN A 90 16.68 19.90 -14.96
CA ASN A 90 16.10 21.11 -15.53
C ASN A 90 15.31 21.87 -14.43
N PRO A 91 15.66 23.13 -14.11
CA PRO A 91 15.03 23.90 -13.05
C PRO A 91 13.57 24.28 -13.30
N LEU A 92 13.06 24.14 -14.53
CA LEU A 92 11.65 24.40 -14.88
C LEU A 92 10.76 23.16 -14.75
N THR A 93 11.33 21.99 -14.44
CA THR A 93 10.53 20.77 -14.26
C THR A 93 9.82 20.85 -12.91
N PRO A 94 8.50 20.63 -12.82
CA PRO A 94 7.82 20.56 -11.54
C PRO A 94 8.42 19.48 -10.65
N LEU A 95 8.63 19.81 -9.37
CA LEU A 95 9.07 18.84 -8.38
C LEU A 95 8.01 17.75 -8.22
N LYS A 96 8.46 16.49 -8.21
CA LYS A 96 7.63 15.32 -7.89
C LYS A 96 7.95 14.87 -6.47
N PRO A 97 7.16 15.25 -5.46
CA PRO A 97 7.49 15.00 -4.07
C PRO A 97 7.31 13.55 -3.62
N GLU A 98 6.65 12.71 -4.41
CA GLU A 98 6.23 11.36 -4.01
C GLU A 98 7.43 10.45 -3.76
N GLY A 99 7.48 9.85 -2.58
CA GLY A 99 8.59 9.00 -2.17
C GLY A 99 9.95 9.72 -2.03
N GLN A 100 9.99 11.05 -2.14
CA GLN A 100 11.21 11.85 -2.03
C GLN A 100 11.27 12.59 -0.68
N PRO A 101 12.48 12.79 -0.10
CA PRO A 101 12.66 13.47 1.19
C PRO A 101 12.55 15.01 1.06
N VAL A 102 11.36 15.54 0.78
CA VAL A 102 11.20 16.95 0.38
C VAL A 102 11.00 17.93 1.53
N TYR A 103 10.19 17.55 2.52
CA TYR A 103 9.77 18.45 3.59
C TYR A 103 10.56 18.17 4.85
N LEU A 104 11.12 19.22 5.45
CA LEU A 104 11.88 19.15 6.68
C LEU A 104 11.19 20.01 7.73
N THR A 105 10.85 19.42 8.87
CA THR A 105 10.24 20.14 9.99
C THR A 105 10.88 19.71 11.31
N PRO A 106 11.26 20.63 12.21
CA PRO A 106 11.66 20.25 13.56
C PRO A 106 10.57 19.42 14.24
N LEU A 107 10.96 18.37 14.97
CA LEU A 107 10.01 17.49 15.65
C LEU A 107 9.18 18.25 16.71
N HIS A 108 9.80 19.24 17.34
CA HIS A 108 9.18 20.22 18.24
C HIS A 108 10.04 21.51 18.27
N PRO A 109 9.54 22.64 18.79
CA PRO A 109 10.33 23.86 18.92
C PRO A 109 11.64 23.62 19.67
N GLY A 110 12.76 24.09 19.12
CA GLY A 110 14.11 23.91 19.68
C GLY A 110 14.72 22.51 19.51
N SER A 111 14.02 21.56 18.86
CA SER A 111 14.58 20.24 18.59
C SER A 111 15.67 20.31 17.51
N ASN A 112 16.76 19.59 17.73
CA ASN A 112 17.71 19.26 16.67
C ASN A 112 17.38 17.94 15.97
N ILE A 113 16.20 17.36 16.24
CA ILE A 113 15.62 16.26 15.48
C ILE A 113 14.63 16.83 14.48
N VAL A 114 14.78 16.42 13.23
CA VAL A 114 14.02 16.92 12.09
C VAL A 114 13.30 15.74 11.45
N SER A 115 11.98 15.87 11.33
CA SER A 115 11.15 14.97 10.55
C SER A 115 11.32 15.32 9.07
N VAL A 116 11.66 14.31 8.27
CA VAL A 116 11.81 14.43 6.83
C VAL A 116 10.81 13.53 6.15
N TYR A 117 9.98 14.05 5.27
CA TYR A 117 8.90 13.28 4.65
C TYR A 117 8.59 13.71 3.21
N SER A 118 8.01 12.78 2.45
CA SER A 118 7.41 13.04 1.14
C SER A 118 5.98 13.59 1.28
N ALA A 119 5.48 14.29 0.27
CA ALA A 119 4.04 14.52 0.12
C ALA A 119 3.48 13.60 -0.97
N ASP A 120 2.21 13.25 -0.81
CA ASP A 120 1.44 12.59 -1.87
C ASP A 120 0.85 13.66 -2.78
N ASP A 121 0.98 13.47 -4.09
CA ASP A 121 0.14 14.14 -5.09
C ASP A 121 -1.08 13.24 -5.39
N PRO A 122 -2.31 13.72 -5.15
CA PRO A 122 -3.52 12.96 -5.47
C PRO A 122 -3.67 12.66 -6.96
N ALA A 123 -2.97 13.35 -7.86
CA ALA A 123 -2.92 13.04 -9.29
C ALA A 123 -1.84 11.99 -9.65
N HIS A 124 -0.96 11.62 -8.72
CA HIS A 124 0.09 10.64 -8.98
C HIS A 124 -0.51 9.23 -9.06
N LEU A 125 -0.24 8.54 -10.18
CA LEU A 125 -0.70 7.17 -10.38
C LEU A 125 -0.01 6.22 -9.41
N SER A 126 -0.80 5.49 -8.63
CA SER A 126 -0.28 4.42 -7.78
C SER A 126 0.39 3.32 -8.60
N VAL A 127 1.42 2.71 -8.03
CA VAL A 127 2.10 1.57 -8.65
C VAL A 127 1.32 0.31 -8.30
N THR A 128 0.96 -0.50 -9.30
CA THR A 128 0.22 -1.76 -9.14
C THR A 128 1.11 -2.98 -8.90
#